data_AF-A0A554LUU6-F1
#
_entry.id   AF-A0A554LUU6-F1
#
_cell.length_a   1.000
_cell.length_b   1.000
_cell.length_c   1.000
_cell.angle_alpha   90.00
_cell.angle_beta   90.00
_cell.angle_gamma   90.00
#
_symmetry.space_group_name_H-M   'P 1'
#
loop_
_entity.id
_entity.type
_entity.pdbx_description
1 polymer ?
#
loop_
_entity_poly.entity_id
_entity_poly.type
_entity_poly.pdbx_seq_one_letter_code
_entity_poly.pdbx_strand_id
1 'polypeptide(L)'
;MNNLIKNDYIPFDKSWIIRMAVLDLLNGYDDSVKFLEKHQKELSDDLKSLHRASIQWNSNSPIDVGESGTLYRFLKFASWKLKQRKKFIIKGTLKRRKICDNPEIVNWPLKKLLTLDNKTSQWASASILTGNQKRITNPPYKLQVTYDAVEHWNNTRGKRKSWKIKYDETILEQASAYLRWLKNKKMEFYPKQSEDYCFARAFGIITAKEGEKRWPGLRNHESDRIVEMEQALRQKEIVSKDHRVIQSIAMLKKDKVKIKYPDSVNKSWPQFWRFLKDSPYSITQ
;
A
#
# COMPACT_ATOMS: atom_id res chain seq x y z
N MET A 1 -3.21 -18.35 -11.97
CA MET A 1 -3.14 -17.38 -10.84
C MET A 1 -2.19 -17.84 -9.75
N ASN A 2 -2.34 -19.07 -9.24
CA ASN A 2 -1.44 -19.62 -8.19
C ASN A 2 0.05 -19.68 -8.58
N ASN A 3 0.40 -19.78 -9.86
CA ASN A 3 1.81 -19.89 -10.27
C ASN A 3 2.63 -18.64 -9.97
N LEU A 4 2.07 -17.43 -10.06
CA LEU A 4 2.82 -16.20 -9.74
C LEU A 4 3.17 -16.12 -8.24
N ILE A 5 2.27 -16.60 -7.38
CA ILE A 5 2.51 -16.69 -5.94
C ILE A 5 3.50 -17.82 -5.64
N LYS A 6 3.33 -19.00 -6.25
CA LYS A 6 4.24 -20.15 -6.08
C LYS A 6 5.67 -19.82 -6.51
N ASN A 7 5.84 -18.99 -7.53
CA ASN A 7 7.14 -18.53 -8.02
C ASN A 7 7.65 -17.28 -7.28
N ASP A 8 7.02 -16.89 -6.17
CA ASP A 8 7.43 -15.78 -5.32
C ASP A 8 7.49 -14.42 -6.07
N TYR A 9 6.70 -14.25 -7.13
CA TYR A 9 6.65 -12.97 -7.84
C TYR A 9 5.74 -11.96 -7.17
N ILE A 10 4.74 -12.41 -6.40
CA ILE A 10 3.76 -11.52 -5.80
C ILE A 10 4.16 -11.25 -4.34
N PRO A 11 4.36 -9.99 -3.95
CA PRO A 11 4.73 -9.66 -2.58
C PRO A 11 3.53 -9.85 -1.65
N PHE A 12 3.82 -9.88 -0.35
CA PHE A 12 2.77 -9.86 0.65
C PHE A 12 1.95 -8.56 0.60
N ASP A 13 0.65 -8.65 0.90
CA ASP A 13 -0.22 -7.49 0.96
C ASP A 13 0.16 -6.61 2.16
N LYS A 14 0.85 -5.52 1.87
CA LYS A 14 1.28 -4.56 2.90
C LYS A 14 0.10 -3.89 3.61
N SER A 15 -1.00 -3.64 2.90
CA SER A 15 -2.19 -3.02 3.49
C SER A 15 -2.83 -3.95 4.51
N TRP A 16 -2.88 -5.25 4.19
CA TRP A 16 -3.35 -6.30 5.09
C TRP A 16 -2.46 -6.43 6.33
N ILE A 17 -1.15 -6.61 6.11
CA ILE A 17 -0.20 -6.85 7.21
C ILE A 17 -0.11 -5.66 8.17
N ILE A 18 -0.11 -4.41 7.68
CA ILE A 18 -0.13 -3.23 8.56
C ILE A 18 -1.36 -3.23 9.48
N ARG A 19 -2.53 -3.64 8.98
CA ARG A 19 -3.76 -3.71 9.79
C ARG A 19 -3.68 -4.84 10.82
N MET A 20 -3.22 -6.02 10.41
CA MET A 20 -3.01 -7.15 11.32
C MET A 20 -2.03 -6.79 12.44
N ALA A 21 -0.93 -6.13 12.09
CA ALA A 21 0.09 -5.73 13.05
C ALA A 21 -0.39 -4.65 14.01
N VAL A 22 -1.18 -3.68 13.56
CA VAL A 22 -1.81 -2.70 14.47
C VAL A 22 -2.79 -3.41 15.41
N LEU A 23 -3.60 -4.35 14.92
CA LEU A 23 -4.53 -5.11 15.77
C LEU A 23 -3.78 -5.97 16.80
N ASP A 24 -2.75 -6.70 16.39
CA ASP A 24 -1.91 -7.48 17.29
C ASP A 24 -1.29 -6.57 18.37
N LEU A 25 -0.65 -5.49 17.94
CA LEU A 25 0.03 -4.53 18.80
C LEU A 25 -0.91 -3.89 19.84
N LEU A 26 -2.13 -3.52 19.45
CA LEU A 26 -3.10 -2.91 20.38
C LEU A 26 -3.72 -3.92 21.35
N ASN A 27 -3.66 -5.21 21.04
CA ASN A 27 -4.23 -6.28 21.85
C ASN A 27 -3.18 -7.18 22.51
N GLY A 28 -1.90 -6.78 22.49
CA GLY A 28 -0.82 -7.49 23.19
C GLY A 28 -0.35 -8.79 22.53
N TYR A 29 -0.58 -8.97 21.24
CA TYR A 29 -0.08 -10.12 20.48
C TYR A 29 1.22 -9.79 19.73
N ASP A 30 2.04 -10.80 19.48
CA ASP A 30 3.36 -10.68 18.83
C ASP A 30 3.47 -11.41 17.48
N ASP A 31 2.38 -12.03 17.00
CA ASP A 31 2.36 -12.81 15.77
C ASP A 31 2.89 -12.02 14.57
N SER A 32 2.49 -10.75 14.44
CA SER A 32 2.98 -9.87 13.37
C SER A 32 4.46 -9.55 13.47
N VAL A 33 5.01 -9.40 14.67
CA VAL A 33 6.45 -9.15 14.86
C VAL A 33 7.23 -10.38 14.44
N LYS A 34 6.86 -11.57 14.95
CA LYS A 34 7.46 -12.85 14.58
C LYS A 34 7.40 -13.11 13.08
N PHE A 35 6.26 -12.79 12.45
CA PHE A 35 6.09 -12.90 11.02
C PHE A 35 7.07 -11.98 10.27
N LEU A 36 7.13 -10.69 10.62
CA LEU A 36 7.99 -9.73 9.95
C LEU A 36 9.49 -10.07 10.12
N GLU A 37 9.89 -10.54 11.30
CA GLU A 37 11.26 -10.98 11.59
C GLU A 37 11.68 -12.17 10.71
N LYS A 38 10.80 -13.15 10.54
CA LYS A 38 11.05 -14.32 9.68
C LYS A 38 11.24 -13.94 8.20
N HIS A 39 10.57 -12.90 7.71
CA HIS A 39 10.49 -12.58 6.28
C HIS A 39 11.30 -11.33 5.86
N GLN A 40 12.26 -10.86 6.65
CA GLN A 40 12.97 -9.57 6.45
C GLN A 40 13.46 -9.29 5.01
N LYS A 41 13.92 -10.31 4.29
CA LYS A 41 14.46 -10.18 2.92
C LYS A 41 13.39 -9.88 1.86
N GLU A 42 12.16 -10.31 2.11
CA GLU A 42 11.01 -10.21 1.18
C GLU A 42 10.15 -8.97 1.43
N LEU A 43 10.40 -8.26 2.55
CA LEU A 43 9.59 -7.14 2.98
C LEU A 43 9.80 -5.90 2.09
N SER A 44 8.69 -5.25 1.77
CA SER A 44 8.70 -3.86 1.27
C SER A 44 9.19 -2.88 2.35
N ASP A 45 9.60 -1.68 1.95
CA ASP A 45 10.08 -0.65 2.87
C ASP A 45 9.06 -0.26 3.94
N ASP A 46 7.77 -0.26 3.59
CA ASP A 46 6.68 -0.01 4.52
C ASP A 46 6.59 -1.11 5.59
N LEU A 47 6.79 -2.39 5.22
CA LEU A 47 6.76 -3.52 6.16
C LEU A 47 8.01 -3.59 7.03
N LYS A 48 9.17 -3.20 6.49
CA LYS A 48 10.39 -3.02 7.30
C LYS A 48 10.19 -1.92 8.35
N SER A 49 9.51 -0.83 7.97
CA SER A 49 9.18 0.26 8.89
C SER A 49 8.15 -0.17 9.94
N LEU A 50 7.17 -0.98 9.54
CA LEU A 50 6.21 -1.60 10.47
C LEU A 50 6.93 -2.45 11.53
N HIS A 51 7.88 -3.30 11.13
CA HIS A 51 8.64 -4.14 12.07
C HIS A 51 9.33 -3.30 13.15
N ARG A 52 10.09 -2.26 12.73
CA ARG A 52 10.74 -1.34 13.66
C ARG A 52 9.74 -0.66 14.58
N ALA A 53 8.66 -0.13 14.02
CA ALA A 53 7.62 0.57 14.77
C ALA A 53 6.93 -0.33 15.80
N SER A 54 6.69 -1.60 15.47
CA SER A 54 6.08 -2.57 16.37
C SER A 54 6.98 -2.89 17.58
N ILE A 55 8.29 -3.05 17.37
CA ILE A 55 9.25 -3.24 18.46
C ILE A 55 9.32 -1.99 19.35
N GLN A 56 9.35 -0.80 18.73
CA GLN A 56 9.49 0.47 19.45
C GLN A 56 8.23 0.89 20.22
N TRP A 57 7.05 0.38 19.86
CA TRP A 57 5.78 0.78 20.44
C TRP A 57 5.72 0.64 21.97
N ASN A 58 6.25 -0.47 22.49
CA ASN A 58 6.29 -0.75 23.93
C ASN A 58 7.50 -0.11 24.64
N SER A 59 8.31 0.66 23.93
CA SER A 59 9.47 1.37 24.48
C SER A 59 9.18 2.86 24.71
N ASN A 60 10.13 3.53 25.37
CA ASN A 60 10.17 4.99 25.50
C ASN A 60 10.84 5.68 24.29
N SER A 61 11.35 4.91 23.34
CA SER A 61 12.01 5.44 22.15
C SER A 61 10.99 6.02 21.15
N PRO A 62 11.38 7.07 20.39
CA PRO A 62 10.59 7.52 19.26
C PRO A 62 10.33 6.39 18.25
N ILE A 63 9.13 6.37 17.67
CA ILE A 63 8.68 5.32 16.75
C ILE A 63 9.04 5.72 15.31
N ASP A 64 9.91 4.95 14.66
CA ASP A 64 10.31 5.17 13.27
C ASP A 64 9.35 4.51 12.29
N VAL A 65 8.50 5.35 11.69
CA VAL A 65 7.50 4.94 10.68
C VAL A 65 8.01 5.11 9.25
N GLY A 66 9.27 5.53 9.07
CA GLY A 66 9.87 5.74 7.76
C GLY A 66 9.09 6.72 6.89
N GLU A 67 8.81 6.33 5.64
CA GLU A 67 7.99 7.10 4.70
C GLU A 67 6.50 6.69 4.69
N SER A 68 6.09 5.75 5.54
CA SER A 68 4.77 5.15 5.47
C SER A 68 3.70 6.06 6.08
N GLY A 69 2.97 6.78 5.21
CA GLY A 69 1.85 7.62 5.63
C GLY A 69 0.72 6.83 6.30
N THR A 70 0.47 5.59 5.86
CA THR A 70 -0.54 4.71 6.47
C THR A 70 -0.16 4.34 7.90
N LEU A 71 1.07 3.83 8.08
CA LEU A 71 1.57 3.42 9.39
C LEU A 71 1.59 4.60 10.37
N TYR A 72 2.09 5.76 9.91
CA TYR A 72 2.11 6.99 10.69
C TYR A 72 0.72 7.35 11.21
N ARG A 73 -0.28 7.45 10.33
CA ARG A 73 -1.65 7.84 10.74
C ARG A 73 -2.28 6.83 11.68
N PHE A 74 -2.09 5.53 11.44
CA PHE A 74 -2.66 4.49 12.30
C PHE A 74 -2.07 4.55 13.71
N LEU A 75 -0.75 4.56 13.83
CA LEU A 75 -0.08 4.58 15.13
C LEU A 75 -0.24 5.92 15.86
N LYS A 76 -0.27 7.04 15.13
CA LYS A 76 -0.54 8.36 15.71
C LYS A 76 -1.95 8.43 16.29
N PHE A 77 -2.95 7.96 15.54
CA PHE A 77 -4.32 7.89 16.02
C PHE A 77 -4.45 6.99 17.25
N ALA A 78 -3.82 5.81 17.23
CA ALA A 78 -3.77 4.92 18.39
C ALA A 78 -3.10 5.57 19.60
N SER A 79 -1.98 6.26 19.39
CA SER A 79 -1.27 6.97 20.47
C SER A 79 -2.14 8.06 21.09
N TRP A 80 -2.93 8.80 20.29
CA TRP A 80 -3.88 9.78 20.80
C TRP A 80 -5.02 9.11 21.55
N LYS A 81 -5.60 8.04 20.99
CA LYS A 81 -6.72 7.31 21.59
C LYS A 81 -6.35 6.70 22.95
N LEU A 82 -5.13 6.18 23.08
CA LEU A 82 -4.59 5.59 24.29
C LEU A 82 -3.94 6.61 25.25
N LYS A 83 -3.95 7.91 24.90
CA LYS A 83 -3.33 8.99 25.71
C LYS A 83 -1.82 8.81 25.97
N GLN A 84 -1.11 8.06 25.12
CA GLN A 84 0.30 7.73 25.31
C GLN A 84 1.30 8.78 24.75
N ARG A 85 0.83 9.78 24.01
CA ARG A 85 1.63 10.91 23.47
C ARG A 85 3.00 10.48 22.87
N LYS A 86 3.02 9.42 22.06
CA LYS A 86 4.22 8.89 21.42
C LYS A 86 4.83 9.89 20.44
N LYS A 87 6.16 9.91 20.36
CA LYS A 87 6.92 10.66 19.35
C LYS A 87 7.17 9.79 18.11
N PHE A 88 7.12 10.38 16.93
CA PHE A 88 7.28 9.67 15.66
C PHE A 88 8.42 10.25 14.84
N ILE A 89 9.28 9.38 14.29
CA ILE A 89 10.31 9.73 13.32
C ILE A 89 9.72 9.50 11.93
N ILE A 90 9.59 10.58 11.16
CA ILE A 90 9.13 10.57 9.76
C ILE A 90 10.28 10.87 8.80
N LYS A 91 10.32 10.19 7.64
CA LYS A 91 11.40 10.30 6.66
C LYS A 91 10.89 10.62 5.25
N GLY A 92 11.81 11.02 4.38
CA GLY A 92 11.60 11.22 2.94
C GLY A 92 10.37 12.05 2.58
N THR A 93 9.52 11.51 1.70
CA THR A 93 8.33 12.24 1.19
C THR A 93 7.34 12.60 2.30
N LEU A 94 7.29 11.82 3.39
CA LEU A 94 6.35 12.04 4.49
C LEU A 94 6.58 13.38 5.21
N LYS A 95 7.83 13.85 5.29
CA LYS A 95 8.19 15.14 5.93
C LYS A 95 7.51 16.36 5.31
N ARG A 96 7.14 16.27 4.02
CA ARG A 96 6.58 17.38 3.25
C ARG A 96 5.07 17.33 3.12
N ARG A 97 4.43 16.26 3.60
CA ARG A 97 2.97 16.11 3.48
C ARG A 97 2.27 16.91 4.57
N LYS A 98 1.21 17.61 4.19
CA LYS A 98 0.28 18.22 5.14
C LYS A 98 -0.61 17.11 5.74
N ILE A 99 -0.32 16.71 6.97
CA ILE A 99 -1.04 15.66 7.70
C ILE A 99 -1.72 16.29 8.91
N CYS A 100 -2.97 15.90 9.16
CA CYS A 100 -3.72 16.32 10.33
C CYS A 100 -2.93 16.07 11.63
N ASP A 101 -2.89 17.09 12.50
CA ASP A 101 -2.23 17.06 13.80
C ASP A 101 -3.18 17.46 14.94
N ASN A 102 -4.47 17.12 14.79
CA ASN A 102 -5.47 17.37 15.81
C ASN A 102 -5.79 16.06 16.57
N PRO A 103 -5.42 15.92 17.85
CA PRO A 103 -5.75 14.73 18.64
C PRO A 103 -7.25 14.48 18.80
N GLU A 104 -8.08 15.52 18.73
CA GLU A 104 -9.54 15.40 18.92
C GLU A 104 -10.24 14.62 17.81
N ILE A 105 -9.55 14.35 16.69
CA ILE A 105 -10.12 13.51 15.63
C ILE A 105 -10.44 12.09 16.11
N VAL A 106 -9.86 11.63 17.23
CA VAL A 106 -10.18 10.33 17.83
C VAL A 106 -11.64 10.17 18.24
N ASN A 107 -12.36 11.30 18.37
CA ASN A 107 -13.76 11.38 18.75
C ASN A 107 -14.68 11.69 17.55
N TRP A 108 -14.13 11.91 16.35
CA TRP A 108 -14.91 12.34 15.19
C TRP A 108 -15.66 11.17 14.53
N PRO A 109 -16.82 11.44 13.90
CA PRO A 109 -17.51 10.42 13.12
C PRO A 109 -16.71 10.05 11.87
N LEU A 110 -16.85 8.79 11.42
CA LEU A 110 -16.13 8.26 10.26
C LEU A 110 -16.28 9.13 9.00
N LYS A 111 -17.48 9.66 8.73
CA LYS A 111 -17.73 10.56 7.59
C LYS A 111 -16.84 11.80 7.62
N LYS A 112 -16.56 12.35 8.80
CA LYS A 112 -15.66 13.51 8.98
C LYS A 112 -14.19 13.10 8.88
N LEU A 113 -13.82 11.91 9.35
CA LEU A 113 -12.46 11.40 9.18
C LEU A 113 -12.10 11.19 7.71
N LEU A 114 -13.07 10.81 6.87
CA LEU A 114 -12.90 10.63 5.43
C LEU A 114 -12.67 11.92 4.64
N THR A 115 -12.83 13.11 5.25
CA THR A 115 -12.56 14.39 4.56
C THR A 115 -11.14 14.90 4.80
N LEU A 116 -10.42 14.31 5.76
CA LEU A 116 -9.08 14.74 6.13
C LEU A 116 -8.02 14.32 5.11
N ASP A 117 -6.91 15.06 5.10
CA ASP A 117 -5.69 14.76 4.35
C ASP A 117 -5.95 14.29 2.91
N ASN A 118 -6.53 15.18 2.11
CA ASN A 118 -6.89 14.89 0.71
C ASN A 118 -7.88 13.72 0.58
N LYS A 119 -8.87 13.69 1.48
CA LYS A 119 -9.94 12.69 1.52
C LYS A 119 -9.44 11.24 1.64
N THR A 120 -8.36 11.03 2.39
CA THR A 120 -7.83 9.70 2.63
C THR A 120 -8.73 8.89 3.55
N SER A 121 -8.80 7.57 3.35
CA SER A 121 -9.53 6.69 4.26
C SER A 121 -8.75 6.33 5.52
N GLN A 122 -7.46 6.71 5.62
CA GLN A 122 -6.55 6.20 6.64
C GLN A 122 -6.96 6.58 8.07
N TRP A 123 -7.49 7.77 8.30
CA TRP A 123 -7.97 8.16 9.63
C TRP A 123 -9.23 7.39 10.06
N ALA A 124 -10.17 7.19 9.12
CA ALA A 124 -11.34 6.35 9.37
C ALA A 124 -10.92 4.90 9.64
N SER A 125 -9.99 4.36 8.86
CA SER A 125 -9.41 3.03 9.08
C SER A 125 -8.76 2.92 10.47
N ALA A 126 -7.97 3.90 10.89
CA ALA A 126 -7.37 3.92 12.22
C ALA A 126 -8.43 3.88 13.33
N SER A 127 -9.52 4.64 13.18
CA SER A 127 -10.64 4.62 14.13
C SER A 127 -11.23 3.21 14.29
N ILE A 128 -11.48 2.49 13.18
CA ILE A 128 -11.98 1.11 13.21
C ILE A 128 -10.99 0.17 13.91
N LEU A 129 -9.70 0.25 13.56
CA LEU A 129 -8.65 -0.60 14.18
C LEU A 129 -8.51 -0.38 15.69
N THR A 130 -8.85 0.82 16.17
CA THR A 130 -8.85 1.18 17.60
C THR A 130 -10.20 0.97 18.30
N GLY A 131 -11.11 0.19 17.71
CA GLY A 131 -12.34 -0.27 18.37
C GLY A 131 -13.64 0.43 17.96
N ASN A 132 -13.63 1.33 16.97
CA ASN A 132 -14.88 1.87 16.43
C ASN A 132 -15.61 0.81 15.59
N GLN A 133 -16.83 0.45 15.99
CA GLN A 133 -17.63 -0.60 15.35
C GLN A 133 -18.55 -0.08 14.23
N LYS A 134 -18.61 1.25 14.00
CA LYS A 134 -19.48 1.83 12.98
C LYS A 134 -19.05 1.39 11.57
N ARG A 135 -20.03 1.05 10.73
CA ARG A 135 -19.84 0.82 9.30
C ARG A 135 -20.46 1.95 8.48
N ILE A 136 -19.81 2.31 7.38
CA ILE A 136 -20.35 3.22 6.36
C ILE A 136 -20.80 2.37 5.17
N THR A 137 -21.98 2.64 4.62
CA THR A 137 -22.46 2.06 3.36
C THR A 137 -21.57 2.51 2.19
N ASN A 138 -21.18 1.59 1.32
CA ASN A 138 -20.26 1.83 0.20
C ASN A 138 -18.95 2.51 0.63
N PRO A 139 -18.19 1.89 1.55
CA PRO A 139 -16.97 2.50 2.06
C PRO A 139 -15.89 2.59 0.97
N PRO A 140 -14.96 3.56 1.05
CA PRO A 140 -13.78 3.56 0.19
C PRO A 140 -13.03 2.23 0.27
N TYR A 141 -12.45 1.78 -0.85
CA TYR A 141 -11.79 0.47 -0.96
C TYR A 141 -10.87 0.12 0.23
N LYS A 142 -9.98 1.03 0.63
CA LYS A 142 -9.04 0.78 1.75
C LYS A 142 -9.72 0.80 3.13
N LEU A 143 -10.88 1.44 3.28
CA LEU A 143 -11.71 1.29 4.48
C LEU A 143 -12.39 -0.08 4.50
N GLN A 144 -12.89 -0.58 3.36
CA GLN A 144 -13.42 -1.95 3.25
C GLN A 144 -12.38 -2.99 3.69
N VAL A 145 -11.15 -2.90 3.18
CA VAL A 145 -10.02 -3.77 3.61
C VAL A 145 -9.81 -3.73 5.13
N THR A 146 -10.15 -2.62 5.79
CA THR A 146 -10.03 -2.49 7.25
C THR A 146 -11.15 -3.23 7.97
N TYR A 147 -12.38 -3.17 7.46
CA TYR A 147 -13.48 -3.97 8.00
C TYR A 147 -13.17 -5.46 7.89
N ASP A 148 -12.72 -5.90 6.71
CA ASP A 148 -12.37 -7.30 6.45
C ASP A 148 -11.21 -7.75 7.35
N ALA A 149 -10.24 -6.87 7.60
CA ALA A 149 -9.13 -7.13 8.51
C ALA A 149 -9.61 -7.34 9.96
N VAL A 150 -10.41 -6.43 10.50
CA VAL A 150 -10.92 -6.53 11.88
C VAL A 150 -11.78 -7.78 12.05
N GLU A 151 -12.67 -8.05 11.09
CA GLU A 151 -13.52 -9.23 11.09
C GLU A 151 -12.69 -10.53 11.06
N HIS A 152 -11.72 -10.62 10.16
CA HIS A 152 -10.82 -11.78 10.08
C HIS A 152 -10.01 -11.96 11.36
N TRP A 153 -9.45 -10.88 11.92
CA TRP A 153 -8.66 -10.93 13.14
C TRP A 153 -9.50 -11.42 14.31
N ASN A 154 -10.68 -10.83 14.53
CA ASN A 154 -11.62 -11.26 15.58
C ASN A 154 -12.02 -12.73 15.43
N ASN A 155 -12.40 -13.16 14.22
CA ASN A 155 -12.78 -14.55 13.95
C ASN A 155 -11.64 -15.55 14.18
N THR A 156 -10.40 -15.13 13.89
CA THR A 156 -9.23 -15.99 14.03
C THR A 156 -8.78 -16.07 15.49
N ARG A 157 -8.81 -14.95 16.23
CA ARG A 157 -8.53 -14.90 17.67
C ARG A 157 -9.60 -15.60 18.49
N GLY A 158 -10.87 -15.51 18.12
CA GLY A 158 -11.95 -16.31 18.72
C GLY A 158 -11.71 -17.82 18.63
N LYS A 159 -10.91 -18.26 17.66
CA LYS A 159 -10.48 -19.66 17.47
C LYS A 159 -9.08 -19.96 18.05
N ARG A 160 -8.50 -19.03 18.81
CA ARG A 160 -7.13 -19.09 19.36
C ARG A 160 -6.05 -19.35 18.31
N LYS A 161 -6.22 -18.81 17.11
CA LYS A 161 -5.28 -18.95 15.99
C LYS A 161 -4.63 -17.60 15.65
N SER A 162 -3.50 -17.66 14.96
CA SER A 162 -2.86 -16.50 14.32
C SER A 162 -3.56 -16.14 13.01
N TRP A 163 -3.59 -14.86 12.68
CA TRP A 163 -4.16 -14.39 11.41
C TRP A 163 -3.39 -14.98 10.21
N LYS A 164 -4.12 -15.21 9.11
CA LYS A 164 -3.55 -15.70 7.85
C LYS A 164 -3.00 -14.58 6.97
N ILE A 165 -1.87 -14.86 6.34
CA ILE A 165 -1.26 -13.97 5.36
C ILE A 165 -2.07 -13.86 4.07
N LYS A 166 -1.95 -12.70 3.42
CA LYS A 166 -2.47 -12.41 2.08
C LYS A 166 -1.35 -11.88 1.18
N TYR A 167 -1.47 -12.15 -0.11
CA TYR A 167 -0.63 -11.60 -1.16
C TYR A 167 -1.31 -10.37 -1.78
N ASP A 168 -0.52 -9.44 -2.33
CA ASP A 168 -1.02 -8.20 -2.91
C ASP A 168 -1.83 -8.49 -4.19
N GLU A 169 -3.16 -8.46 -4.05
CA GLU A 169 -4.10 -8.74 -5.14
C GLU A 169 -4.00 -7.71 -6.27
N THR A 170 -3.72 -6.45 -5.94
CA THR A 170 -3.53 -5.39 -6.94
C THR A 170 -2.33 -5.70 -7.84
N ILE A 171 -1.19 -6.04 -7.24
CA ILE A 171 0.01 -6.44 -7.98
C ILE A 171 -0.22 -7.75 -8.75
N LEU A 172 -0.89 -8.72 -8.15
CA LEU A 172 -1.23 -9.99 -8.81
C LEU A 172 -2.09 -9.76 -10.07
N GLU A 173 -3.12 -8.91 -9.99
CA GLU A 173 -3.99 -8.60 -11.12
C GLU A 173 -3.24 -7.86 -12.23
N GLN A 174 -2.42 -6.87 -11.88
CA GLN A 174 -1.58 -6.13 -12.83
C GLN A 174 -0.56 -7.05 -13.52
N ALA A 175 0.15 -7.88 -12.74
CA ALA A 175 1.10 -8.89 -13.25
C ALA A 175 0.41 -9.87 -14.20
N SER A 176 -0.75 -10.38 -13.79
CA SER A 176 -1.53 -11.34 -14.60
C SER A 176 -2.02 -10.70 -15.90
N ALA A 177 -2.51 -9.46 -15.85
CA ALA A 177 -2.93 -8.72 -17.03
C ALA A 177 -1.77 -8.44 -17.98
N TYR A 178 -0.59 -8.08 -17.44
CA TYR A 178 0.63 -7.90 -18.22
C TYR A 178 1.04 -9.18 -18.96
N LEU A 179 1.05 -10.34 -18.29
CA LEU A 179 1.39 -11.61 -18.94
C LEU A 179 0.37 -12.00 -20.03
N ARG A 180 -0.94 -11.80 -19.78
CA ARG A 180 -1.96 -12.01 -20.82
C ARG A 180 -1.76 -11.07 -22.01
N TRP A 181 -1.42 -9.81 -21.77
CA TRP A 181 -1.11 -8.86 -22.83
C TRP A 181 0.14 -9.27 -23.62
N LEU A 182 1.18 -9.79 -22.97
CA LEU A 182 2.36 -10.30 -23.66
C LEU A 182 2.02 -11.43 -24.65
N LYS A 183 1.13 -12.35 -24.23
CA LYS A 183 0.69 -13.50 -25.02
C LYS A 183 -0.27 -13.10 -26.14
N ASN A 184 -1.30 -12.32 -25.81
CA ASN A 184 -2.46 -12.10 -26.67
C ASN A 184 -2.44 -10.74 -27.39
N LYS A 185 -1.47 -9.87 -27.06
CA LYS A 185 -1.37 -8.46 -27.53
C LYS A 185 -2.57 -7.57 -27.21
N LYS A 186 -3.53 -8.06 -26.44
CA LYS A 186 -4.72 -7.34 -25.99
C LYS A 186 -4.66 -7.13 -24.48
N MET A 187 -4.82 -5.87 -24.04
CA MET A 187 -4.85 -5.55 -22.62
C MET A 187 -6.27 -5.65 -22.08
N GLU A 188 -6.47 -6.55 -21.13
CA GLU A 188 -7.75 -6.77 -20.44
C GLU A 188 -7.55 -6.62 -18.93
N PHE A 189 -7.89 -5.44 -18.44
CA PHE A 189 -7.74 -5.05 -17.04
C PHE A 189 -8.77 -3.97 -16.67
N TYR A 190 -9.37 -4.09 -15.49
CA TYR A 190 -10.37 -3.15 -14.98
C TYR A 190 -9.84 -2.49 -13.70
N PRO A 191 -9.50 -1.19 -13.72
CA PRO A 191 -8.91 -0.54 -12.55
C PRO A 191 -9.97 -0.31 -11.47
N LYS A 192 -9.71 -0.83 -10.27
CA LYS A 192 -10.65 -0.83 -9.13
C LYS A 192 -10.33 0.27 -8.12
N GLN A 193 -9.06 0.64 -8.00
CA GLN A 193 -8.58 1.56 -6.98
C GLN A 193 -7.44 2.45 -7.48
N SER A 194 -7.10 3.49 -6.72
CA SER A 194 -6.16 4.53 -7.18
C SER A 194 -4.75 4.02 -7.50
N GLU A 195 -4.29 2.92 -6.90
CA GLU A 195 -2.98 2.34 -7.21
C GLU A 195 -2.97 1.63 -8.57
N ASP A 196 -4.13 1.37 -9.19
CA ASP A 196 -4.25 0.84 -10.55
C ASP A 196 -4.05 1.91 -11.63
N TYR A 197 -4.12 3.19 -11.26
CA TYR A 197 -4.11 4.29 -12.21
C TYR A 197 -2.90 4.25 -13.15
N CYS A 198 -1.69 4.12 -12.60
CA CYS A 198 -0.46 4.17 -13.41
C CYS A 198 -0.43 3.02 -14.43
N PHE A 199 -0.82 1.81 -14.00
CA PHE A 199 -0.85 0.65 -14.89
C PHE A 199 -1.90 0.83 -15.98
N ALA A 200 -3.15 1.15 -15.59
CA ALA A 200 -4.23 1.37 -16.53
C ALA A 200 -3.94 2.51 -17.52
N ARG A 201 -3.31 3.60 -17.05
CA ARG A 201 -2.92 4.73 -17.90
C ARG A 201 -1.82 4.35 -18.88
N ALA A 202 -0.82 3.56 -18.45
CA ALA A 202 0.29 3.13 -19.29
C ALA A 202 -0.20 2.29 -20.48
N PHE A 203 -1.19 1.43 -20.27
CA PHE A 203 -1.77 0.59 -21.33
C PHE A 203 -3.01 1.19 -22.01
N GLY A 204 -3.26 2.49 -21.82
CA GLY A 204 -4.32 3.21 -22.53
C GLY A 204 -5.75 2.83 -22.14
N ILE A 205 -5.96 2.18 -20.99
CA ILE A 205 -7.27 1.75 -20.50
C ILE A 205 -8.08 2.94 -19.98
N ILE A 206 -7.39 3.92 -19.38
CA ILE A 206 -7.99 5.14 -18.84
C ILE A 206 -7.18 6.37 -19.27
N THR A 207 -7.85 7.52 -19.31
CA THR A 207 -7.20 8.82 -19.56
C THR A 207 -6.75 9.48 -18.26
N ALA A 208 -5.86 10.48 -18.34
CA ALA A 208 -5.50 11.32 -17.20
C ALA A 208 -6.72 12.02 -16.57
N LYS A 209 -7.61 12.58 -17.41
CA LYS A 209 -8.85 13.24 -16.98
C LYS A 209 -9.80 12.28 -16.27
N GLU A 210 -9.94 11.06 -16.77
CA GLU A 210 -10.75 10.03 -16.11
C GLU A 210 -10.14 9.62 -14.76
N GLY A 211 -8.83 9.38 -14.72
CA GLY A 211 -8.13 9.03 -13.48
C GLY A 211 -8.26 10.10 -12.40
N GLU A 212 -8.10 11.37 -12.76
CA GLU A 212 -8.29 12.50 -11.86
C GLU A 212 -9.73 12.61 -11.34
N LYS A 213 -10.72 12.38 -12.21
CA LYS A 213 -12.14 12.37 -11.81
C LYS A 213 -12.46 11.23 -10.85
N ARG A 214 -11.99 10.01 -11.16
CA ARG A 214 -12.23 8.81 -10.34
C ARG A 214 -11.48 8.86 -9.01
N TRP A 215 -10.22 9.31 -9.04
CA TRP A 215 -9.34 9.37 -7.89
C TRP A 215 -8.63 10.74 -7.82
N PRO A 216 -9.32 11.78 -7.31
CA PRO A 216 -8.73 13.11 -7.13
C PRO A 216 -7.46 13.09 -6.26
N GLY A 217 -7.33 12.06 -5.43
CA GLY A 217 -6.17 11.80 -4.59
C GLY A 217 -4.82 11.69 -5.32
N LEU A 218 -4.84 11.39 -6.62
CA LEU A 218 -3.64 11.14 -7.44
C LEU A 218 -2.73 12.38 -7.58
N ARG A 219 -3.28 13.59 -7.46
CA ARG A 219 -2.52 14.85 -7.55
C ARG A 219 -1.64 15.12 -6.32
N ASN A 220 -2.08 14.67 -5.14
CA ASN A 220 -1.45 15.00 -3.87
C ASN A 220 -1.12 13.73 -3.07
N HIS A 221 -0.57 12.71 -3.74
CA HIS A 221 -0.16 11.45 -3.10
C HIS A 221 1.30 11.52 -2.63
N GLU A 222 2.15 10.60 -3.10
CA GLU A 222 3.61 10.61 -2.96
C GLU A 222 4.24 11.62 -3.91
N SER A 223 3.61 11.74 -5.07
CA SER A 223 3.85 12.70 -6.13
C SER A 223 2.50 13.07 -6.77
N ASP A 224 2.54 14.01 -7.72
CA ASP A 224 1.44 14.17 -8.69
C ASP A 224 1.55 13.06 -9.73
N ARG A 225 0.85 11.95 -9.48
CA ARG A 225 0.87 10.78 -10.37
C ARG A 225 0.28 11.07 -11.73
N ILE A 226 -0.62 12.05 -11.84
CA ILE A 226 -1.18 12.46 -13.14
C ILE A 226 -0.07 13.07 -13.99
N VAL A 227 0.65 14.05 -13.43
CA VAL A 227 1.75 14.73 -14.14
C VAL A 227 2.91 13.80 -14.41
N GLU A 228 3.35 13.02 -13.41
CA GLU A 228 4.49 12.13 -13.56
C GLU A 228 4.26 11.04 -14.60
N MET A 229 3.03 10.49 -14.70
CA MET A 229 2.72 9.51 -15.73
C MET A 229 2.76 10.11 -17.14
N GLU A 230 2.20 11.30 -17.35
CA GLU A 230 2.23 11.96 -18.65
C GLU A 230 3.66 12.30 -19.11
N GLN A 231 4.52 12.71 -18.17
CA GLN A 231 5.93 12.94 -18.44
C GLN A 231 6.65 11.63 -18.78
N ALA A 232 6.48 10.59 -17.95
CA ALA A 232 7.17 9.31 -18.11
C ALA A 232 6.79 8.57 -19.41
N LEU A 233 5.54 8.74 -19.88
CA LEU A 233 5.10 8.20 -21.18
C LEU A 233 5.91 8.75 -22.35
N ARG A 234 6.37 10.01 -22.29
CA ARG A 234 7.11 10.69 -23.37
C ARG A 234 8.63 10.53 -23.27
N GLN A 235 9.13 10.17 -22.09
CA GLN A 235 10.57 10.11 -21.81
C GLN A 235 11.23 8.79 -22.28
N LYS A 236 12.51 8.87 -22.66
CA LYS A 236 13.40 7.71 -22.88
C LYS A 236 14.14 7.27 -21.60
N GLU A 237 14.32 8.21 -20.66
CA GLU A 237 14.83 7.95 -19.32
C GLU A 237 13.79 8.41 -18.29
N ILE A 238 13.34 7.50 -17.43
CA ILE A 238 12.34 7.78 -16.41
C ILE A 238 13.03 8.28 -15.15
N VAL A 239 12.73 9.52 -14.79
CA VAL A 239 13.29 10.21 -13.61
C VAL A 239 12.32 10.28 -12.43
N SER A 240 11.11 9.73 -12.56
CA SER A 240 10.15 9.62 -11.45
C SER A 240 10.74 8.76 -10.33
N LYS A 241 10.39 9.10 -9.08
CA LYS A 241 10.68 8.28 -7.89
C LYS A 241 9.46 7.49 -7.41
N ASP A 242 8.29 7.66 -8.05
CA ASP A 242 7.09 6.93 -7.70
C ASP A 242 7.15 5.51 -8.26
N HIS A 243 7.11 4.56 -7.34
CA HIS A 243 7.19 3.13 -7.61
C HIS A 243 6.14 2.63 -8.60
N ARG A 244 4.91 3.16 -8.57
CA ARG A 244 3.82 2.75 -9.47
C ARG A 244 4.05 3.28 -10.88
N VAL A 245 4.60 4.50 -11.01
CA VAL A 245 4.99 5.08 -12.31
C VAL A 245 6.09 4.23 -12.95
N ILE A 246 7.17 3.96 -12.20
CA ILE A 246 8.28 3.14 -12.68
C ILE A 246 7.80 1.74 -13.09
N GLN A 247 7.05 1.05 -12.23
CA GLN A 247 6.52 -0.29 -12.51
C GLN A 247 5.75 -0.32 -13.83
N SER A 248 4.82 0.62 -14.01
CA SER A 248 3.92 0.66 -15.17
C SER A 248 4.67 0.94 -16.47
N ILE A 249 5.60 1.90 -16.45
CA ILE A 249 6.37 2.27 -17.65
C ILE A 249 7.40 1.20 -18.00
N ALA A 250 8.05 0.59 -17.00
CA ALA A 250 8.96 -0.52 -17.23
C ALA A 250 8.24 -1.75 -17.83
N MET A 251 7.02 -2.06 -17.39
CA MET A 251 6.19 -3.09 -18.05
C MET A 251 5.85 -2.71 -19.50
N LEU A 252 5.41 -1.47 -19.75
CA LEU A 252 5.01 -1.01 -21.08
C LEU A 252 6.19 -1.01 -22.08
N LYS A 253 7.32 -0.41 -21.68
CA LYS A 253 8.46 -0.15 -22.56
C LYS A 253 9.54 -1.23 -22.51
N LYS A 254 9.55 -2.09 -21.48
CA LYS A 254 10.57 -3.12 -21.23
C LYS A 254 11.98 -2.52 -21.30
N ASP A 255 12.89 -3.17 -22.02
CA ASP A 255 14.29 -2.76 -22.18
C ASP A 255 14.49 -1.48 -23.02
N LYS A 256 13.40 -0.90 -23.56
CA LYS A 256 13.45 0.34 -24.38
C LYS A 256 13.49 1.62 -23.54
N VAL A 257 13.66 1.52 -22.22
CA VAL A 257 13.64 2.67 -21.32
C VAL A 257 14.72 2.54 -20.24
N LYS A 258 15.41 3.65 -19.95
CA LYS A 258 16.33 3.74 -18.80
C LYS A 258 15.57 4.19 -17.57
N ILE A 259 15.82 3.59 -16.41
CA ILE A 259 15.18 3.96 -15.13
C ILE A 259 16.22 4.53 -14.19
N LYS A 260 16.07 5.80 -13.80
CA LYS A 260 17.06 6.49 -12.95
C LYS A 260 17.05 6.01 -11.49
N TYR A 261 15.88 5.60 -10.99
CA TYR A 261 15.69 5.18 -9.59
C TYR A 261 15.03 3.80 -9.51
N PRO A 262 15.72 2.72 -9.95
CA PRO A 262 15.12 1.40 -10.04
C PRO A 262 14.65 0.84 -8.69
N ASP A 263 15.32 1.21 -7.59
CA ASP A 263 15.00 0.71 -6.25
C ASP A 263 13.70 1.26 -5.67
N SER A 264 13.14 2.33 -6.26
CA SER A 264 11.84 2.86 -5.82
C SER A 264 10.75 1.79 -5.81
N VAL A 265 10.82 0.79 -6.70
CA VAL A 265 9.82 -0.28 -6.78
C VAL A 265 9.73 -1.12 -5.50
N ASN A 266 10.79 -1.18 -4.69
CA ASN A 266 10.86 -1.94 -3.43
C ASN A 266 9.86 -1.45 -2.38
N LYS A 267 9.34 -0.23 -2.55
CA LYS A 267 8.27 0.32 -1.72
C LYS A 267 6.97 -0.50 -1.76
N SER A 268 6.71 -1.23 -2.85
CA SER A 268 5.53 -2.09 -2.95
C SER A 268 5.82 -3.47 -3.52
N TRP A 269 6.83 -3.62 -4.36
CA TRP A 269 7.09 -4.85 -5.10
C TRP A 269 8.60 -5.14 -5.22
N PRO A 270 9.23 -5.64 -4.13
CA PRO A 270 10.66 -5.96 -4.13
C PRO A 270 11.09 -6.94 -5.24
N GLN A 271 10.21 -7.85 -5.62
CA GLN A 271 10.45 -8.88 -6.64
C GLN A 271 10.18 -8.39 -8.08
N PHE A 272 9.87 -7.10 -8.28
CA PHE A 272 9.41 -6.56 -9.56
C PHE A 272 10.38 -6.81 -10.73
N TRP A 273 11.68 -6.53 -10.52
CA TRP A 273 12.67 -6.67 -11.60
C TRP A 273 12.89 -8.13 -11.99
N ARG A 274 12.84 -9.05 -11.02
CA ARG A 274 12.86 -10.50 -11.27
C ARG A 274 11.64 -10.92 -12.09
N PHE A 275 10.45 -10.51 -11.66
CA PHE A 275 9.21 -10.75 -12.41
C PHE A 275 9.30 -10.25 -13.86
N LEU A 276 9.78 -9.02 -14.08
CA LEU A 276 9.87 -8.43 -15.42
C LEU A 276 10.84 -9.20 -16.32
N LYS A 277 11.99 -9.61 -15.78
CA LYS A 277 13.00 -10.42 -16.48
C LYS A 277 12.46 -11.79 -16.89
N ASP A 278 11.69 -12.43 -16.02
CA ASP A 278 11.22 -13.81 -16.21
C ASP A 278 9.88 -13.88 -16.99
N SER A 279 9.20 -12.74 -17.14
CA SER A 279 7.90 -12.63 -17.83
C SER A 279 7.89 -13.15 -19.28
N PRO A 280 8.92 -12.91 -20.14
CA PRO A 280 8.96 -13.45 -21.49
C PRO A 280 8.99 -14.99 -21.55
N TYR A 281 9.60 -15.64 -20.56
CA TYR A 281 9.69 -17.11 -20.47
C TYR A 281 8.44 -17.73 -19.84
N SER A 282 7.71 -16.93 -19.06
CA SER A 282 6.48 -17.33 -18.37
C SER A 282 5.27 -17.46 -19.30
N ILE A 283 5.36 -17.02 -20.56
CA ILE A 283 4.30 -17.14 -21.58
C ILE A 283 4.52 -18.29 -22.58
N THR A 284 5.71 -18.89 -22.57
CA THR A 284 6.10 -20.02 -23.45
C THR A 284 5.93 -21.38 -22.79
N GLN A 285 5.57 -21.41 -21.50
CA GLN A 285 5.10 -22.59 -20.76
C GLN A 285 3.58 -22.59 -20.69
#